data_AF-A4ETC2-F1
#
_entry.id   AF-A4ETC2-F1
#
_cell.length_a   1.000
_cell.length_b   1.000
_cell.length_c   1.000
_cell.angle_alpha   90.00
_cell.angle_beta   90.00
_cell.angle_gamma   90.00
#
_symmetry.space_group_name_H-M   'P 1'
#
loop_
_entity.id
_entity.type
_entity.pdbx_description
1 polymer ?
#
loop_
_entity_poly.entity_id
_entity_poly.type
_entity_poly.pdbx_seq_one_letter_code
_entity_poly.pdbx_strand_id
1 'polypeptide(L)'
;MLNSLFRGATLAALLLAGQTALAADWQLDNDSSKLAFGSIKKDSVGEVHHFQQLSGQVSSSGVVEIDISLPSIETFIDIRNERMIEHVFKGATAAKLTAQIDLAALEALPAGGTTVTEIDGKLNLLGRDIPIEAEIFVARLSETKALITTDNIVFLGIEDAGLTAGVDTLQSLAKLSGITRTAPVTARFIFTATEDAAQASQAQPTELAVAGDATLGKKVFRKCKACHSLKEGKNGAGPSLHGILGTASAQVPGFKYSKAFQQADLTWSVEQLQAFMLDPKGIVPGNRMAFKGLKKLEEAENLIAYLQEQG
;
A
#
# COMPACT_ATOMS: atom_id res chain seq x y z
N MET A 1 -28.54 63.20 -31.61
CA MET A 1 -27.21 63.31 -30.99
C MET A 1 -27.01 62.06 -30.14
N LEU A 2 -26.40 61.05 -30.76
CA LEU A 2 -25.08 60.50 -30.41
C LEU A 2 -25.05 59.87 -29.00
N ASN A 3 -25.19 58.53 -28.90
CA ASN A 3 -24.14 57.51 -28.99
C ASN A 3 -23.27 57.46 -27.72
N SER A 4 -23.37 56.35 -26.96
CA SER A 4 -22.34 55.78 -26.04
C SER A 4 -23.00 55.09 -24.84
N LEU A 5 -22.61 53.93 -24.29
CA LEU A 5 -21.65 52.86 -24.58
C LEU A 5 -21.98 51.77 -23.51
N PHE A 6 -22.03 50.49 -23.94
CA PHE A 6 -21.47 49.31 -23.25
C PHE A 6 -22.13 48.84 -21.92
N ARG A 7 -22.22 47.56 -21.57
CA ARG A 7 -21.98 46.22 -22.14
C ARG A 7 -22.63 45.29 -21.07
N GLY A 8 -23.59 44.43 -21.43
CA GLY A 8 -23.28 43.01 -21.64
C GLY A 8 -22.80 42.31 -20.36
N ALA A 9 -23.71 42.02 -19.42
CA ALA A 9 -23.45 41.08 -18.33
C ALA A 9 -24.00 39.71 -18.73
N THR A 10 -23.12 38.85 -19.24
CA THR A 10 -23.40 37.45 -19.56
C THR A 10 -23.56 36.70 -18.24
N LEU A 11 -24.78 36.24 -17.91
CA LEU A 11 -24.99 35.22 -16.88
C LEU A 11 -24.43 33.89 -17.39
N ALA A 12 -23.20 33.56 -17.00
CA ALA A 12 -22.68 32.21 -17.10
C ALA A 12 -23.23 31.41 -15.91
N ALA A 13 -24.30 30.65 -16.14
CA ALA A 13 -24.75 29.62 -15.21
C ALA A 13 -23.75 28.44 -15.27
N LEU A 14 -22.77 28.43 -14.36
CA LEU A 14 -22.01 27.22 -14.07
C LEU A 14 -22.90 26.30 -13.22
N LEU A 15 -23.51 25.31 -13.87
CA LEU A 15 -23.97 24.09 -13.22
C LEU A 15 -22.74 23.30 -12.77
N LEU A 16 -22.22 23.63 -11.58
CA LEU A 16 -21.35 22.75 -10.83
C LEU A 16 -22.21 21.62 -10.28
N ALA A 17 -22.36 20.55 -11.06
CA ALA A 17 -22.62 19.23 -10.51
C ALA A 17 -21.37 18.81 -9.72
N GLY A 18 -21.22 19.37 -8.52
CA GLY A 18 -20.23 18.94 -7.56
C GLY A 18 -20.57 17.51 -7.14
N GLN A 19 -19.86 16.55 -7.70
CA GLN A 19 -19.64 15.29 -6.99
C GLN A 19 -18.95 15.68 -5.69
N THR A 20 -19.69 15.73 -4.59
CA THR A 20 -19.10 15.72 -3.26
C THR A 20 -18.40 14.39 -3.11
N ALA A 21 -17.10 14.34 -3.44
CA ALA A 21 -16.23 13.34 -2.86
C ALA A 21 -16.36 13.50 -1.35
N LEU A 22 -17.01 12.55 -0.70
CA LEU A 22 -17.06 12.51 0.76
C LEU A 22 -15.61 12.47 1.23
N ALA A 23 -15.21 13.43 2.05
CA ALA A 23 -13.94 13.35 2.73
C ALA A 23 -13.92 12.01 3.49
N ALA A 24 -12.92 11.17 3.20
CA ALA A 24 -12.67 9.99 4.00
C ALA A 24 -12.12 10.48 5.34
N ASP A 25 -12.65 9.96 6.45
CA ASP A 25 -12.21 10.37 7.80
C ASP A 25 -11.15 9.41 8.34
N TRP A 26 -11.11 8.18 7.82
CA TRP A 26 -10.11 7.18 8.18
C TRP A 26 -9.59 6.48 6.94
N GLN A 27 -8.27 6.26 6.89
CA GLN A 27 -7.58 5.59 5.80
C GLN A 27 -6.85 4.34 6.32
N LEU A 28 -6.92 3.25 5.56
CA LEU A 28 -6.21 2.01 5.84
C LEU A 28 -4.71 2.22 5.62
N ASP A 29 -3.93 1.84 6.63
CA ASP A 29 -2.46 1.75 6.58
C ASP A 29 -2.11 0.35 6.05
N ASN A 30 -1.69 0.28 4.78
CA ASN A 30 -1.40 -0.99 4.10
C ASN A 30 -0.30 -1.79 4.81
N ASP A 31 0.79 -1.13 5.18
CA ASP A 31 2.03 -1.77 5.64
C ASP A 31 1.83 -2.39 7.03
N SER A 32 0.96 -1.80 7.84
CA SER A 32 0.55 -2.35 9.13
C SER A 32 -0.63 -3.33 9.05
N SER A 33 -1.26 -3.44 7.87
CA SER A 33 -2.42 -4.27 7.61
C SER A 33 -2.05 -5.61 6.96
N LYS A 34 -2.95 -6.58 7.07
CA LYS A 34 -2.80 -7.89 6.46
C LYS A 34 -4.16 -8.54 6.23
N LEU A 35 -4.36 -9.03 5.01
CA LEU A 35 -5.44 -9.97 4.68
C LEU A 35 -4.81 -11.28 4.23
N ALA A 36 -5.10 -12.35 4.97
CA ALA A 36 -4.53 -13.66 4.73
C ALA A 36 -5.62 -14.73 4.62
N PHE A 37 -5.33 -15.77 3.85
CA PHE A 37 -6.19 -16.94 3.76
C PHE A 37 -5.37 -18.23 3.72
N GLY A 38 -5.97 -19.31 4.19
CA GLY A 38 -5.38 -20.64 4.17
C GLY A 38 -5.88 -21.49 3.00
N SER A 39 -5.08 -22.46 2.61
CA SER A 39 -5.49 -23.57 1.75
C SER A 39 -4.93 -24.88 2.28
N ILE A 40 -5.64 -25.99 2.06
CA ILE A 40 -5.12 -27.33 2.36
C ILE A 40 -5.05 -28.11 1.04
N LYS A 41 -3.90 -28.73 0.78
CA LYS A 41 -3.68 -29.62 -0.37
C LYS A 41 -3.22 -31.00 0.06
N LYS A 42 -3.41 -32.00 -0.81
CA LYS A 42 -3.08 -33.40 -0.51
C LYS A 42 -3.66 -33.83 0.85
N ASP A 43 -4.85 -33.31 1.15
CA ASP A 43 -5.66 -33.59 2.33
C ASP A 43 -5.04 -33.20 3.70
N SER A 44 -3.79 -32.73 3.73
CA SER A 44 -3.04 -32.58 4.99
C SER A 44 -2.02 -31.43 4.99
N VAL A 45 -1.68 -30.86 3.84
CA VAL A 45 -0.67 -29.80 3.74
C VAL A 45 -1.36 -28.44 3.77
N GLY A 46 -1.38 -27.82 4.95
CA GLY A 46 -1.84 -26.45 5.14
C GLY A 46 -0.81 -25.43 4.66
N GLU A 47 -1.29 -24.38 3.99
CA GLU A 47 -0.49 -23.26 3.51
C GLU A 47 -1.23 -21.95 3.81
N VAL A 48 -0.48 -20.87 4.04
CA VAL A 48 -1.03 -19.52 4.25
C VAL A 48 -0.56 -18.62 3.11
N HIS A 49 -1.49 -17.84 2.59
CA HIS A 49 -1.30 -16.88 1.51
C HIS A 49 -1.81 -15.52 1.97
N HIS A 50 -1.39 -14.45 1.31
CA HIS A 50 -1.84 -13.10 1.63
C HIS A 50 -1.80 -12.19 0.41
N PHE A 51 -2.45 -11.03 0.52
CA PHE A 51 -2.33 -9.95 -0.45
C PHE A 51 -1.39 -8.88 0.10
N GLN A 52 -0.46 -8.41 -0.72
CA GLN A 52 0.56 -7.43 -0.33
C GLN A 52 0.09 -5.98 -0.49
N GLN A 53 -0.95 -5.75 -1.29
CA GLN A 53 -1.50 -4.43 -1.57
C GLN A 53 -2.98 -4.37 -1.23
N LEU A 54 -3.28 -3.59 -0.21
CA LEU A 54 -4.59 -3.24 0.30
C LEU A 54 -4.69 -1.72 0.32
N SER A 55 -5.88 -1.22 0.03
CA SER A 55 -6.25 0.16 0.32
C SER A 55 -7.64 0.18 0.89
N GLY A 56 -8.00 1.20 1.64
CA GLY A 56 -9.36 1.29 2.15
C GLY A 56 -9.60 2.53 2.96
N GLN A 57 -10.87 2.84 3.14
CA GLN A 57 -11.31 4.04 3.82
C GLN A 57 -12.56 3.76 4.64
N VAL A 58 -12.76 4.59 5.67
CA VAL A 58 -14.04 4.72 6.36
C VAL A 58 -14.50 6.16 6.18
N SER A 59 -15.70 6.34 5.64
CA SER A 59 -16.32 7.66 5.53
C SER A 59 -16.80 8.16 6.89
N SER A 60 -17.07 9.46 6.99
CA SER A 60 -17.74 10.08 8.14
C SER A 60 -19.09 9.47 8.51
N SER A 61 -19.76 8.82 7.55
CA SER A 61 -21.02 8.11 7.76
C SER A 61 -20.83 6.65 8.17
N GLY A 62 -19.60 6.20 8.43
CA GLY A 62 -19.29 4.81 8.81
C GLY A 62 -19.34 3.81 7.66
N VAL A 63 -19.32 4.25 6.39
CA VAL A 63 -19.21 3.33 5.25
C VAL A 63 -17.76 2.90 5.11
N VAL A 64 -17.53 1.58 5.20
CA VAL A 64 -16.22 0.97 5.04
C VAL A 64 -16.08 0.47 3.60
N GLU A 65 -14.97 0.81 2.96
CA GLU A 65 -14.57 0.26 1.67
C GLU A 65 -13.10 -0.15 1.72
N ILE A 66 -12.79 -1.41 1.44
CA ILE A 66 -11.42 -1.93 1.35
C ILE A 66 -11.25 -2.58 -0.02
N ASP A 67 -10.32 -2.07 -0.80
CA ASP A 67 -9.90 -2.64 -2.07
C ASP A 67 -8.70 -3.58 -1.86
N ILE A 68 -8.81 -4.77 -2.44
CA ILE A 68 -7.80 -5.83 -2.38
C ILE A 68 -7.24 -5.98 -3.79
N SER A 69 -5.96 -5.66 -3.99
CA SER A 69 -5.29 -5.87 -5.28
C SER A 69 -5.04 -7.37 -5.48
N LEU A 70 -5.84 -8.01 -6.32
CA LEU A 70 -5.71 -9.44 -6.61
C LEU A 70 -4.36 -9.83 -7.24
N PRO A 71 -3.73 -8.99 -8.10
CA PRO A 71 -2.37 -9.23 -8.59
C PRO A 71 -1.29 -9.23 -7.50
N SER A 72 -1.56 -8.67 -6.33
CA SER A 72 -0.61 -8.63 -5.20
C SER A 72 -0.59 -9.92 -4.37
N ILE A 73 -1.26 -10.97 -4.83
CA ILE A 73 -1.28 -12.29 -4.18
C ILE A 73 0.14 -12.83 -3.97
N GLU A 74 0.43 -13.23 -2.73
CA GLU A 74 1.67 -13.84 -2.32
C GLU A 74 1.44 -15.20 -1.68
N THR A 75 2.02 -16.22 -2.32
CA THR A 75 1.98 -17.61 -1.90
C THR A 75 3.37 -18.19 -1.62
N PHE A 76 4.41 -17.35 -1.66
CA PHE A 76 5.85 -17.68 -1.62
C PHE A 76 6.32 -18.58 -2.77
N ILE A 77 5.54 -18.67 -3.84
CA ILE A 77 5.84 -19.45 -5.04
C ILE A 77 5.40 -18.64 -6.26
N ASP A 78 6.36 -18.02 -6.96
CA ASP A 78 6.11 -17.10 -8.08
C ASP A 78 5.15 -17.69 -9.12
N ILE A 79 5.42 -18.92 -9.58
CA ILE A 79 4.57 -19.59 -10.58
C ILE A 79 3.14 -19.86 -10.08
N ARG A 80 2.94 -19.99 -8.76
CA ARG A 80 1.60 -20.14 -8.19
C ARG A 80 0.90 -18.80 -8.11
N ASN A 81 1.61 -17.70 -7.83
CA ASN A 81 1.05 -16.35 -7.88
C ASN A 81 0.50 -16.06 -9.29
N GLU A 82 1.31 -16.33 -10.33
CA GLU A 82 0.90 -16.18 -11.74
C GLU A 82 -0.36 -17.00 -12.07
N ARG A 83 -0.38 -18.28 -11.68
CA ARG A 83 -1.52 -19.18 -11.93
C ARG A 83 -2.78 -18.79 -11.15
N MET A 84 -2.64 -18.27 -9.93
CA MET A 84 -3.76 -17.74 -9.16
C MET A 84 -4.40 -16.56 -9.89
N ILE A 85 -3.59 -15.62 -10.36
CA ILE A 85 -4.05 -14.46 -11.13
C ILE A 85 -4.76 -14.90 -12.41
N GLU A 86 -4.15 -15.82 -13.17
CA GLU A 86 -4.68 -16.25 -14.46
C GLU A 86 -5.95 -17.10 -14.31
N HIS A 87 -5.95 -18.11 -13.45
CA HIS A 87 -6.99 -19.14 -13.44
C HIS A 87 -8.04 -18.95 -12.35
N VAL A 88 -7.64 -18.48 -11.16
CA VAL A 88 -8.57 -18.28 -10.03
C VAL A 88 -9.22 -16.91 -10.14
N PHE A 89 -8.42 -15.87 -10.28
CA PHE A 89 -8.90 -14.49 -10.38
C PHE A 89 -9.25 -14.07 -11.82
N LYS A 90 -8.94 -14.90 -12.83
CA LYS A 90 -9.31 -14.66 -14.24
C LYS A 90 -8.82 -13.29 -14.76
N GLY A 91 -7.67 -12.84 -14.28
CA GLY A 91 -7.10 -11.53 -14.60
C GLY A 91 -7.81 -10.33 -13.97
N ALA A 92 -8.77 -10.53 -13.06
CA ALA A 92 -9.36 -9.43 -12.31
C ALA A 92 -8.28 -8.70 -11.48
N THR A 93 -8.38 -7.38 -11.43
CA THR A 93 -7.38 -6.53 -10.77
C THR A 93 -7.71 -6.24 -9.32
N ALA A 94 -8.98 -6.35 -8.93
CA ALA A 94 -9.41 -6.01 -7.58
C ALA A 94 -10.58 -6.88 -7.10
N ALA A 95 -10.65 -7.05 -5.79
CA ALA A 95 -11.84 -7.43 -5.05
C ALA A 95 -12.15 -6.31 -4.03
N LYS A 96 -13.40 -6.17 -3.61
CA LYS A 96 -13.81 -5.09 -2.71
C LYS A 96 -14.56 -5.64 -1.51
N LEU A 97 -14.09 -5.35 -0.31
CA LEU A 97 -14.84 -5.57 0.93
C LEU A 97 -15.57 -4.27 1.29
N THR A 98 -16.87 -4.36 1.55
CA THR A 98 -17.69 -3.23 1.99
C THR A 98 -18.46 -3.59 3.24
N ALA A 99 -18.62 -2.64 4.16
CA ALA A 99 -19.46 -2.81 5.35
C ALA A 99 -20.02 -1.46 5.80
N GLN A 100 -20.96 -1.48 6.73
CA GLN A 100 -21.43 -0.31 7.47
C GLN A 100 -21.12 -0.51 8.95
N ILE A 101 -20.51 0.49 9.58
CA ILE A 101 -20.19 0.46 11.00
C ILE A 101 -20.87 1.61 11.76
N ASP A 102 -20.98 1.44 13.07
CA ASP A 102 -21.28 2.53 13.99
C ASP A 102 -19.96 3.25 14.34
N LEU A 103 -19.61 4.25 13.54
CA LEU A 103 -18.40 5.04 13.74
C LEU A 103 -18.44 5.83 15.06
N ALA A 104 -19.62 6.27 15.48
CA ALA A 104 -19.78 7.01 16.74
C ALA A 104 -19.47 6.12 17.96
N ALA A 105 -19.90 4.85 17.93
CA ALA A 105 -19.52 3.88 18.96
C ALA A 105 -18.01 3.63 18.99
N LEU A 106 -17.36 3.56 17.82
CA LEU A 106 -15.90 3.43 17.71
C LEU A 106 -15.17 4.66 18.28
N GLU A 107 -15.68 5.86 18.04
CA GLU A 107 -15.13 7.14 18.53
C GLU A 107 -15.40 7.40 20.02
N ALA A 108 -16.44 6.79 20.58
CA ALA A 108 -16.68 6.81 22.02
C ALA A 108 -15.69 5.93 22.81
N LEU A 109 -14.95 5.02 22.16
CA LEU A 109 -13.90 4.24 22.82
C LEU A 109 -12.70 5.15 23.13
N PRO A 110 -12.26 5.24 24.40
CA PRO A 110 -11.05 5.99 24.73
C PRO A 110 -9.84 5.33 24.09
N ALA A 111 -8.74 6.08 23.90
CA ALA A 111 -7.46 5.49 23.53
C ALA A 111 -7.05 4.38 24.51
N GLY A 112 -6.63 3.23 23.98
CA GLY A 112 -6.40 1.98 24.71
C GLY A 112 -7.66 1.13 24.96
N GLY A 113 -8.85 1.67 24.66
CA GLY A 113 -10.13 0.97 24.77
C GLY A 113 -10.30 -0.09 23.68
N THR A 114 -11.03 -1.14 24.03
CA THR A 114 -11.28 -2.29 23.15
C THR A 114 -12.74 -2.69 23.18
N THR A 115 -13.25 -3.22 22.07
CA THR A 115 -14.55 -3.85 22.00
C THR A 115 -14.51 -5.05 21.06
N VAL A 116 -15.46 -5.96 21.23
CA VAL A 116 -15.77 -7.00 20.25
C VAL A 116 -17.17 -6.70 19.73
N THR A 117 -17.35 -6.76 18.41
CA THR A 117 -18.64 -6.50 17.78
C THR A 117 -18.81 -7.37 16.55
N GLU A 118 -20.05 -7.72 16.25
CA GLU A 118 -20.41 -8.31 14.96
C GLU A 118 -20.35 -7.24 13.87
N ILE A 119 -19.99 -7.67 12.66
CA ILE A 119 -20.04 -6.85 11.46
C ILE A 119 -20.64 -7.64 10.29
N ASP A 120 -21.61 -6.99 9.66
CA ASP A 120 -22.21 -7.43 8.41
C ASP A 120 -21.56 -6.67 7.25
N GLY A 121 -20.92 -7.43 6.38
CA GLY A 121 -20.21 -6.92 5.23
C GLY A 121 -20.51 -7.73 3.97
N LYS A 122 -19.83 -7.33 2.92
CA LYS A 122 -19.96 -7.93 1.60
C LYS A 122 -18.62 -7.92 0.89
N LEU A 123 -18.19 -9.08 0.41
CA LEU A 123 -17.06 -9.22 -0.49
C LEU A 123 -17.58 -9.26 -1.93
N ASN A 124 -17.25 -8.23 -2.72
CA ASN A 124 -17.38 -8.30 -4.16
C ASN A 124 -16.12 -8.95 -4.76
N LEU A 125 -16.27 -10.10 -5.38
CA LEU A 125 -15.19 -10.84 -6.04
C LEU A 125 -15.68 -11.39 -7.37
N LEU A 126 -15.00 -11.03 -8.47
CA LEU A 126 -15.37 -11.43 -9.84
C LEU A 126 -16.83 -11.10 -10.19
N GLY A 127 -17.32 -9.95 -9.72
CA GLY A 127 -18.69 -9.48 -9.93
C GLY A 127 -19.75 -10.20 -9.09
N ARG A 128 -19.35 -11.08 -8.15
CA ARG A 128 -20.24 -11.73 -7.20
C ARG A 128 -20.18 -11.02 -5.87
N ASP A 129 -21.34 -10.76 -5.30
CA ASP A 129 -21.51 -10.22 -3.97
C ASP A 129 -21.70 -11.38 -2.98
N ILE A 130 -20.71 -11.58 -2.11
CA ILE A 130 -20.68 -12.65 -1.11
C ILE A 130 -20.92 -11.99 0.25
N PRO A 131 -22.00 -12.33 0.97
CA PRO A 131 -22.22 -11.80 2.31
C PRO A 131 -21.12 -12.31 3.26
N ILE A 132 -20.64 -11.43 4.12
CA ILE A 132 -19.63 -11.73 5.13
C ILE A 132 -20.22 -11.33 6.49
N GLU A 133 -20.42 -12.32 7.34
CA GLU A 133 -20.80 -12.12 8.75
C GLU A 133 -19.59 -12.52 9.58
N ALA A 134 -19.10 -11.62 10.43
CA ALA A 134 -17.92 -11.87 11.25
C ALA A 134 -18.01 -11.18 12.61
N GLU A 135 -17.43 -11.80 13.62
CA GLU A 135 -17.10 -11.12 14.87
C GLU A 135 -15.71 -10.50 14.73
N ILE A 136 -15.58 -9.21 15.06
CA ILE A 136 -14.34 -8.45 14.98
C ILE A 136 -13.96 -7.92 16.36
N PHE A 137 -12.67 -8.01 16.66
CA PHE A 137 -12.06 -7.30 17.78
C PHE A 137 -11.53 -5.96 17.27
N VAL A 138 -11.88 -4.90 17.99
CA VAL A 138 -11.47 -3.53 17.68
C VAL A 138 -10.75 -2.93 18.89
N ALA A 139 -9.59 -2.35 18.64
CA ALA A 139 -8.81 -1.60 19.62
C ALA A 139 -8.55 -0.18 19.13
N ARG A 140 -8.93 0.82 19.93
CA ARG A 140 -8.56 2.21 19.73
C ARG A 140 -7.10 2.37 20.19
N LEU A 141 -6.14 2.44 19.26
CA LEU A 141 -4.72 2.52 19.61
C LEU A 141 -4.33 3.94 20.05
N SER A 142 -4.95 4.95 19.45
CA SER A 142 -4.85 6.37 19.82
C SER A 142 -6.12 7.10 19.38
N GLU A 143 -6.19 8.41 19.63
CA GLU A 143 -7.29 9.26 19.12
C GLU A 143 -7.49 9.12 17.61
N THR A 144 -6.40 8.89 16.87
CA THR A 144 -6.37 8.86 15.40
C THR A 144 -5.99 7.50 14.83
N LYS A 145 -5.89 6.43 15.62
CA LYS A 145 -5.50 5.11 15.10
C LYS A 145 -6.32 4.00 15.72
N ALA A 146 -6.81 3.09 14.88
CA ALA A 146 -7.57 1.92 15.29
C ALA A 146 -7.01 0.63 14.66
N LEU A 147 -7.02 -0.45 15.43
CA LEU A 147 -6.73 -1.81 15.01
C LEU A 147 -8.05 -2.59 14.96
N ILE A 148 -8.29 -3.24 13.84
CA ILE A 148 -9.40 -4.16 13.63
C ILE A 148 -8.81 -5.52 13.29
N THR A 149 -9.26 -6.59 13.94
CA THR A 149 -8.92 -7.96 13.58
C THR A 149 -10.17 -8.81 13.58
N THR A 150 -10.21 -9.83 12.74
CA THR A 150 -11.18 -10.92 12.89
C THR A 150 -10.97 -11.55 14.28
N ASP A 151 -12.02 -11.65 15.09
CA ASP A 151 -11.98 -12.31 16.41
C ASP A 151 -11.93 -13.83 16.24
N ASN A 152 -12.69 -14.34 15.26
CA ASN A 152 -12.71 -15.73 14.84
C ASN A 152 -12.32 -15.88 13.36
N ILE A 153 -12.02 -17.11 12.92
CA ILE A 153 -11.71 -17.38 11.50
C ILE A 153 -12.99 -17.26 10.67
N VAL A 154 -12.92 -16.49 9.60
CA VAL A 154 -14.00 -16.40 8.59
C VAL A 154 -13.77 -17.49 7.55
N PHE A 155 -14.75 -18.37 7.33
CA PHE A 155 -14.64 -19.40 6.30
C PHE A 155 -15.33 -18.96 5.00
N LEU A 156 -14.56 -18.86 3.93
CA LEU A 156 -15.07 -18.55 2.59
C LEU A 156 -15.26 -19.83 1.78
N GLY A 157 -16.47 -20.08 1.31
CA GLY A 157 -16.78 -21.13 0.36
C GLY A 157 -16.22 -20.81 -1.04
N ILE A 158 -15.44 -21.73 -1.61
CA ILE A 158 -14.85 -21.56 -2.96
C ILE A 158 -15.95 -21.56 -4.04
N GLU A 159 -17.01 -22.33 -3.81
CA GLU A 159 -18.17 -22.38 -4.71
C GLU A 159 -18.97 -21.08 -4.68
N ASP A 160 -19.30 -20.57 -3.49
CA ASP A 160 -20.03 -19.31 -3.30
C ASP A 160 -19.26 -18.15 -3.94
N ALA A 161 -17.94 -18.15 -3.78
CA ALA A 161 -17.03 -17.19 -4.40
C ALA A 161 -16.88 -17.34 -5.92
N GLY A 162 -17.45 -18.39 -6.53
CA GLY A 162 -17.35 -18.65 -7.97
C GLY A 162 -15.96 -19.04 -8.45
N LEU A 163 -15.13 -19.59 -7.56
CA LEU A 163 -13.71 -19.88 -7.79
C LEU A 163 -13.43 -21.36 -8.12
N THR A 164 -14.45 -22.23 -8.06
CA THR A 164 -14.30 -23.69 -8.23
C THR A 164 -13.47 -24.10 -9.45
N ALA A 165 -13.82 -23.58 -10.63
CA ALA A 165 -13.13 -23.93 -11.88
C ALA A 165 -11.65 -23.50 -11.89
N GLY A 166 -11.35 -22.35 -11.27
CA GLY A 166 -9.98 -21.88 -11.12
C GLY A 166 -9.16 -22.80 -10.22
N VAL A 167 -9.74 -23.17 -9.07
CA VAL A 167 -9.12 -24.10 -8.11
C VAL A 167 -8.93 -25.50 -8.73
N ASP A 168 -9.89 -25.99 -9.53
CA ASP A 168 -9.75 -27.25 -10.28
C ASP A 168 -8.57 -27.21 -11.25
N THR A 169 -8.42 -26.08 -11.94
CA THR A 169 -7.29 -25.85 -12.86
C THR A 169 -5.97 -25.91 -12.12
N LEU A 170 -5.85 -25.24 -10.96
CA LEU A 170 -4.64 -25.30 -10.13
C LEU A 170 -4.34 -26.72 -9.64
N GLN A 171 -5.37 -27.45 -9.19
CA GLN A 171 -5.24 -28.82 -8.73
C GLN A 171 -4.68 -29.72 -9.85
N SER A 172 -5.23 -29.59 -11.07
CA SER A 172 -4.79 -30.35 -12.25
C SER A 172 -3.36 -30.01 -12.66
N LEU A 173 -3.02 -28.73 -12.79
CA LEU A 173 -1.68 -28.26 -13.18
C LEU A 173 -0.60 -28.67 -12.17
N ALA A 174 -0.94 -28.76 -10.89
CA ALA A 174 -0.05 -29.20 -9.83
C ALA A 174 -0.10 -30.72 -9.58
N LYS A 175 -0.94 -31.47 -10.31
CA LYS A 175 -1.15 -32.92 -10.17
C LYS A 175 -1.45 -33.33 -8.72
N LEU A 176 -2.31 -32.57 -8.05
CA LEU A 176 -2.67 -32.78 -6.65
C LEU A 176 -3.90 -33.70 -6.54
N SER A 177 -3.94 -34.54 -5.51
CA SER A 177 -5.11 -35.38 -5.21
C SER A 177 -6.33 -34.57 -4.79
N GLY A 178 -6.10 -33.41 -4.15
CA GLY A 178 -7.16 -32.52 -3.69
C GLY A 178 -6.63 -31.16 -3.25
N ILE A 179 -7.50 -30.16 -3.38
CA ILE A 179 -7.45 -28.84 -2.74
C ILE A 179 -8.80 -28.62 -2.04
N THR A 180 -8.78 -28.25 -0.76
CA THR A 180 -10.00 -27.99 0.02
C THR A 180 -10.82 -26.85 -0.58
N ARG A 181 -12.16 -26.97 -0.51
CA ARG A 181 -13.14 -26.04 -1.13
C ARG A 181 -13.71 -25.00 -0.18
N THR A 182 -13.00 -24.78 0.92
CA THR A 182 -13.26 -23.74 1.89
C THR A 182 -11.92 -23.13 2.28
N ALA A 183 -11.83 -21.81 2.25
CA ALA A 183 -10.63 -21.07 2.65
C ALA A 183 -10.89 -20.40 4.02
N PRO A 184 -10.12 -20.74 5.07
CA PRO A 184 -10.10 -19.91 6.27
C PRO A 184 -9.45 -18.57 5.95
N VAL A 185 -10.08 -17.47 6.35
CA VAL A 185 -9.64 -16.09 6.10
C VAL A 185 -9.50 -15.39 7.44
N THR A 186 -8.42 -14.61 7.57
CA THR A 186 -8.16 -13.75 8.72
C THR A 186 -7.75 -12.38 8.23
N ALA A 187 -8.19 -11.34 8.92
CA ALA A 187 -7.81 -9.97 8.60
C ALA A 187 -7.28 -9.27 9.84
N ARG A 188 -6.29 -8.41 9.63
CA ARG A 188 -5.82 -7.41 10.57
C ARG A 188 -5.68 -6.10 9.82
N PHE A 189 -6.50 -5.12 10.14
CA PHE A 189 -6.46 -3.81 9.50
C PHE A 189 -6.10 -2.73 10.51
N ILE A 190 -5.23 -1.82 10.11
CA ILE A 190 -4.94 -0.58 10.82
C ILE A 190 -5.55 0.56 10.03
N PHE A 191 -6.35 1.39 10.68
CA PHE A 191 -6.87 2.62 10.12
C PHE A 191 -6.31 3.81 10.88
N THR A 192 -5.99 4.88 10.16
CA THR A 192 -5.56 6.15 10.72
C THR A 192 -6.55 7.24 10.30
N ALA A 193 -7.01 8.04 11.26
CA ALA A 193 -7.87 9.18 10.98
C ALA A 193 -7.09 10.22 10.17
N THR A 194 -7.68 10.73 9.10
CA THR A 194 -7.16 11.88 8.38
C THR A 194 -7.57 13.12 9.16
N GLU A 195 -6.65 13.73 9.90
CA GLU A 195 -6.92 15.05 10.47
C GLU A 195 -7.23 16.05 9.35
N ASP A 196 -8.17 16.96 9.63
CA ASP A 196 -8.63 18.03 8.76
C ASP A 196 -7.46 18.63 7.95
N ALA A 197 -7.61 18.72 6.63
CA ALA A 197 -6.56 19.06 5.66
C ALA A 197 -5.93 20.47 5.84
N ALA A 198 -6.23 21.16 6.94
CA ALA A 198 -5.73 22.48 7.30
C ALA A 198 -4.35 22.47 7.99
N GLN A 199 -3.78 21.32 8.38
CA GLN A 199 -2.46 21.24 9.03
C GLN A 199 -1.37 20.52 8.22
N ALA A 200 -1.60 20.25 6.94
CA ALA A 200 -0.57 19.71 6.02
C ALA A 200 0.58 20.70 5.68
N SER A 201 0.77 21.79 6.44
CA SER A 201 1.78 22.83 6.17
C SER A 201 2.81 23.02 7.28
N GLN A 202 3.01 22.04 8.16
CA GLN A 202 4.21 21.95 9.00
C GLN A 202 4.64 20.49 9.19
N ALA A 203 5.14 19.88 8.10
CA ALA A 203 5.80 18.58 8.18
C ALA A 203 7.11 18.71 9.00
N GLN A 204 7.10 18.21 10.23
CA GLN A 204 8.30 17.64 10.82
C GLN A 204 8.41 16.19 10.34
N PRO A 205 9.62 15.68 10.01
CA PRO A 205 9.76 14.34 9.47
C PRO A 205 9.56 13.31 10.58
N THR A 206 8.44 12.59 10.55
CA THR A 206 8.29 11.31 11.24
C THR A 206 8.95 10.23 10.40
N GLU A 207 9.87 9.51 11.01
CA GLU A 207 10.64 8.40 10.46
C GLU A 207 9.68 7.30 9.92
N LEU A 208 9.56 7.23 8.59
CA LEU A 208 8.80 6.21 7.86
C LEU A 208 9.52 4.86 8.02
N ALA A 209 8.90 3.86 8.64
CA ALA A 209 9.43 2.49 8.60
C ALA A 209 9.20 1.89 7.20
N VAL A 210 10.27 1.52 6.50
CA VAL A 210 10.17 0.93 5.15
C VAL A 210 10.08 -0.58 5.24
N ALA A 211 9.14 -1.17 4.49
CA ALA A 211 8.79 -2.60 4.46
C ALA A 211 9.90 -3.57 3.94
N GLY A 212 11.16 -3.12 3.88
CA GLY A 212 12.29 -3.91 3.39
C GLY A 212 13.06 -4.62 4.51
N ASP A 213 13.71 -5.73 4.18
CA ASP A 213 14.69 -6.43 5.04
C ASP A 213 16.05 -5.72 4.93
N ALA A 214 16.43 -4.98 5.98
CA ALA A 214 17.72 -4.28 6.06
C ALA A 214 18.94 -5.21 5.95
N THR A 215 18.83 -6.48 6.38
CA THR A 215 19.90 -7.48 6.22
C THR A 215 20.11 -7.83 4.75
N LEU A 216 19.04 -7.94 3.97
CA LEU A 216 19.13 -8.09 2.51
C LEU A 216 19.57 -6.79 1.85
N GLY A 217 19.10 -5.64 2.33
CA GLY A 217 19.51 -4.31 1.87
C GLY A 217 21.00 -4.07 1.95
N LYS A 218 21.63 -4.51 3.03
CA LYS A 218 23.10 -4.49 3.19
C LYS A 218 23.82 -5.26 2.08
N LYS A 219 23.23 -6.35 1.58
CA LYS A 219 23.78 -7.10 0.43
C LYS A 219 23.59 -6.31 -0.86
N VAL A 220 22.44 -5.67 -1.06
CA VAL A 220 22.18 -4.81 -2.23
C VAL A 220 23.13 -3.62 -2.25
N PHE A 221 23.41 -3.00 -1.10
CA PHE A 221 24.35 -1.88 -0.98
C PHE A 221 25.77 -2.20 -1.50
N ARG A 222 26.15 -3.48 -1.61
CA ARG A 222 27.42 -3.88 -2.25
C ARG A 222 27.53 -3.42 -3.70
N LYS A 223 26.41 -3.16 -4.38
CA LYS A 223 26.34 -2.56 -5.73
C LYS A 223 26.63 -1.05 -5.72
N CYS A 224 26.44 -0.38 -4.58
CA CYS A 224 26.56 1.08 -4.39
C CYS A 224 27.88 1.49 -3.70
N LYS A 225 28.45 0.60 -2.87
CA LYS A 225 29.62 0.87 -2.01
C LYS A 225 30.90 1.32 -2.73
N ALA A 226 31.00 1.05 -4.04
CA ALA A 226 32.16 1.46 -4.82
C ALA A 226 32.19 2.98 -5.05
N CYS A 227 31.01 3.61 -5.04
CA CYS A 227 30.85 5.04 -5.29
C CYS A 227 30.44 5.81 -4.04
N HIS A 228 29.65 5.18 -3.16
CA HIS A 228 29.01 5.84 -2.03
C HIS A 228 29.53 5.34 -0.68
N SER A 229 29.63 6.26 0.27
CA SER A 229 29.92 5.99 1.68
C SER A 229 28.65 6.11 2.52
N LEU A 230 28.59 5.36 3.63
CA LEU A 230 27.57 5.51 4.67
C LEU A 230 28.05 6.35 5.85
N LYS A 231 29.31 6.79 5.84
CA LYS A 231 29.83 7.73 6.83
C LYS A 231 29.44 9.15 6.45
N GLU A 232 28.88 9.88 7.40
CA GLU A 232 28.56 11.30 7.26
C GLU A 232 29.74 12.09 6.66
N GLY A 233 29.44 12.97 5.70
CA GLY A 233 30.42 13.86 5.05
C GLY A 233 31.49 13.19 4.17
N LYS A 234 31.59 11.86 4.15
CA LYS A 234 32.61 11.15 3.37
C LYS A 234 32.16 10.93 1.93
N ASN A 235 32.47 11.88 1.05
CA ASN A 235 32.17 11.78 -0.38
C ASN A 235 33.20 10.94 -1.14
N GLY A 236 32.78 10.33 -2.25
CA GLY A 236 33.62 9.56 -3.18
C GLY A 236 33.28 9.87 -4.64
N ALA A 237 33.17 8.84 -5.48
CA ALA A 237 32.65 9.00 -6.83
C ALA A 237 31.16 9.42 -6.82
N GLY A 238 30.42 9.07 -5.77
CA GLY A 238 29.12 9.62 -5.41
C GLY A 238 29.15 10.34 -4.05
N PRO A 239 28.10 11.08 -3.70
CA PRO A 239 27.98 11.70 -2.38
C PRO A 239 27.83 10.64 -1.27
N SER A 240 28.07 11.04 -0.01
CA SER A 240 27.64 10.24 1.14
C SER A 240 26.13 10.00 1.12
N LEU A 241 25.70 8.82 1.55
CA LEU A 241 24.29 8.42 1.68
C LEU A 241 23.85 8.32 3.14
N HIS A 242 24.68 8.75 4.09
CA HIS A 242 24.32 8.86 5.51
C HIS A 242 23.12 9.80 5.67
N GLY A 243 22.05 9.35 6.33
CA GLY A 243 20.86 10.15 6.59
C GLY A 243 20.20 10.74 5.34
N ILE A 244 20.23 10.04 4.21
CA ILE A 244 19.78 10.60 2.93
C ILE A 244 18.24 10.71 2.82
N LEU A 245 17.49 9.88 3.55
CA LEU A 245 16.02 9.92 3.48
C LEU A 245 15.45 11.24 4.00
N GLY A 246 14.42 11.74 3.34
CA GLY A 246 13.76 13.00 3.65
C GLY A 246 14.58 14.25 3.30
N THR A 247 15.85 14.12 2.91
CA THR A 247 16.68 15.26 2.51
C THR A 247 16.38 15.69 1.07
N ALA A 248 16.60 16.96 0.77
CA ALA A 248 16.52 17.43 -0.60
C ALA A 248 17.75 17.00 -1.43
N SER A 249 17.52 16.77 -2.71
CA SER A 249 18.54 16.36 -3.67
C SER A 249 19.62 17.43 -3.82
N ALA A 250 20.82 16.98 -4.18
CA ALA A 250 21.98 17.84 -4.40
C ALA A 250 22.47 18.66 -3.19
N GLN A 251 22.17 18.23 -1.95
CA GLN A 251 22.52 18.99 -0.74
C GLN A 251 23.73 18.48 0.06
N VAL A 252 24.33 17.32 -0.28
CA VAL A 252 25.44 16.78 0.51
C VAL A 252 26.66 17.71 0.41
N PRO A 253 27.13 18.30 1.53
CA PRO A 253 28.22 19.26 1.51
C PRO A 253 29.49 18.69 0.89
N GLY A 254 30.18 19.50 0.09
CA GLY A 254 31.45 19.14 -0.52
C GLY A 254 31.38 18.18 -1.71
N PHE A 255 30.20 17.67 -2.09
CA PHE A 255 30.04 16.91 -3.34
C PHE A 255 29.66 17.81 -4.51
N LYS A 256 30.32 17.63 -5.67
CA LYS A 256 30.01 18.39 -6.88
C LYS A 256 28.93 17.65 -7.68
N TYR A 257 27.68 18.08 -7.59
CA TYR A 257 26.54 17.52 -8.34
C TYR A 257 26.56 17.92 -9.83
N SER A 258 25.86 17.15 -10.68
CA SER A 258 25.61 17.57 -12.08
C SER A 258 24.60 18.71 -12.13
N LYS A 259 24.61 19.50 -13.22
CA LYS A 259 23.61 20.56 -13.43
C LYS A 259 22.18 20.02 -13.35
N ALA A 260 21.93 18.84 -13.93
CA ALA A 260 20.64 18.17 -13.85
C ALA A 260 20.20 17.92 -12.40
N PHE A 261 21.11 17.48 -11.52
CA PHE A 261 20.77 17.24 -10.12
C PHE A 261 20.55 18.53 -9.33
N GLN A 262 21.29 19.60 -9.65
CA GLN A 262 21.10 20.91 -9.03
C GLN A 262 19.75 21.54 -9.39
N GLN A 263 19.13 21.10 -10.48
CA GLN A 263 17.85 21.62 -10.99
C GLN A 263 16.68 20.67 -10.73
N ALA A 264 16.93 19.48 -10.18
CA ALA A 264 15.93 18.42 -10.08
C ALA A 264 14.84 18.71 -9.04
N ASP A 265 15.12 19.57 -8.05
CA ASP A 265 14.21 19.95 -6.95
C ASP A 265 13.46 18.77 -6.31
N LEU A 266 14.18 17.64 -6.15
CA LEU A 266 13.62 16.43 -5.57
C LEU A 266 13.84 16.41 -4.05
N THR A 267 12.87 15.85 -3.33
CA THR A 267 13.05 15.39 -1.94
C THR A 267 13.15 13.87 -1.94
N TRP A 268 14.11 13.31 -1.19
CA TRP A 268 14.32 11.87 -1.11
C TRP A 268 13.32 11.20 -0.18
N SER A 269 12.03 11.23 -0.54
CA SER A 269 11.02 10.34 0.05
C SER A 269 11.34 8.88 -0.27
N VAL A 270 10.68 7.95 0.42
CA VAL A 270 10.83 6.51 0.17
C VAL A 270 10.55 6.19 -1.30
N GLU A 271 9.42 6.68 -1.82
CA GLU A 271 8.94 6.44 -3.18
C GLU A 271 9.88 7.08 -4.21
N GLN A 272 10.32 8.31 -3.95
CA GLN A 272 11.19 9.04 -4.86
C GLN A 272 12.59 8.43 -4.91
N LEU A 273 13.13 8.01 -3.77
CA LEU A 273 14.41 7.33 -3.69
C LEU A 273 14.34 5.93 -4.32
N GLN A 274 13.24 5.20 -4.11
CA GLN A 274 12.95 3.91 -4.75
C GLN A 274 12.93 4.02 -6.27
N ALA A 275 12.13 4.94 -6.81
CA ALA A 275 12.05 5.19 -8.24
C ALA A 275 13.43 5.58 -8.80
N PHE A 276 14.19 6.43 -8.09
CA PHE A 276 15.52 6.82 -8.50
C PHE A 276 16.52 5.66 -8.51
N MET A 277 16.46 4.73 -7.56
CA MET A 277 17.36 3.58 -7.55
C MET A 277 17.03 2.55 -8.63
N LEU A 278 15.79 2.49 -9.09
CA LEU A 278 15.37 1.62 -10.20
C LEU A 278 15.74 2.20 -11.56
N ASP A 279 15.65 3.51 -11.73
CA ASP A 279 16.06 4.18 -12.97
C ASP A 279 16.64 5.59 -12.72
N PRO A 280 17.93 5.69 -12.35
CA PRO A 280 18.54 6.99 -12.08
C PRO A 280 18.45 7.96 -13.26
N LYS A 281 18.60 7.45 -14.49
CA LYS A 281 18.63 8.27 -15.70
C LYS A 281 17.24 8.66 -16.18
N GLY A 282 16.24 7.83 -15.95
CA GLY A 282 14.84 8.17 -16.18
C GLY A 282 14.34 9.25 -15.22
N ILE A 283 14.69 9.13 -13.93
CA ILE A 283 14.22 10.07 -12.89
C ILE A 283 14.96 11.41 -12.94
N VAL A 284 16.28 11.41 -13.16
CA VAL A 284 17.05 12.66 -13.35
C VAL A 284 17.82 12.58 -14.67
N PRO A 285 17.18 12.92 -15.81
CA PRO A 285 17.85 12.93 -17.10
C PRO A 285 19.09 13.84 -17.11
N GLY A 286 20.23 13.30 -17.57
CA GLY A 286 21.50 14.03 -17.60
C GLY A 286 22.28 14.03 -16.27
N ASN A 287 21.88 13.22 -15.30
CA ASN A 287 22.73 12.96 -14.13
C ASN A 287 24.01 12.19 -14.50
N ARG A 288 25.04 12.31 -13.65
CA ARG A 288 26.37 11.71 -13.87
C ARG A 288 26.55 10.32 -13.25
N MET A 289 25.51 9.74 -12.65
CA MET A 289 25.57 8.39 -12.09
C MET A 289 25.63 7.37 -13.23
N ALA A 290 26.68 6.55 -13.25
CA ALA A 290 26.85 5.50 -14.27
C ALA A 290 26.00 4.24 -13.99
N PHE A 291 25.28 4.22 -12.87
CA PHE A 291 24.44 3.10 -12.45
C PHE A 291 23.21 2.97 -13.36
N LYS A 292 22.93 1.74 -13.81
CA LYS A 292 21.79 1.45 -14.70
C LYS A 292 20.47 1.24 -13.96
N GLY A 293 20.49 1.26 -12.62
CA GLY A 293 19.34 0.96 -11.79
C GLY A 293 19.29 -0.49 -11.28
N LEU A 294 18.57 -0.70 -10.19
CA LEU A 294 18.23 -2.01 -9.65
C LEU A 294 17.17 -2.69 -10.54
N LYS A 295 17.17 -4.03 -10.55
CA LYS A 295 16.31 -4.80 -11.47
C LYS A 295 14.97 -5.18 -10.88
N LYS A 296 14.84 -5.13 -9.56
CA LYS A 296 13.64 -5.53 -8.83
C LYS A 296 13.28 -4.44 -7.84
N LEU A 297 11.98 -4.20 -7.68
CA LEU A 297 11.42 -3.27 -6.70
C LEU A 297 11.88 -3.63 -5.27
N GLU A 298 11.79 -4.91 -4.94
CA GLU A 298 12.22 -5.50 -3.68
C GLU A 298 13.70 -5.21 -3.33
N GLU A 299 14.59 -5.13 -4.32
CA GLU A 299 15.99 -4.76 -4.05
C GLU A 299 16.10 -3.30 -3.60
N ALA A 300 15.25 -2.41 -4.14
CA ALA A 300 15.23 -1.00 -3.76
C ALA A 300 14.60 -0.83 -2.37
N GLU A 301 13.49 -1.50 -2.07
CA GLU A 301 12.83 -1.49 -0.75
C GLU A 301 13.77 -1.97 0.36
N ASN A 302 14.41 -3.13 0.15
CA ASN A 302 15.43 -3.66 1.06
C ASN A 302 16.59 -2.67 1.26
N LEU A 303 17.08 -2.04 0.17
CA LEU A 303 18.16 -1.07 0.26
C LEU A 303 17.76 0.19 1.03
N ILE A 304 16.52 0.67 0.88
CA ILE A 304 16.00 1.81 1.64
C ILE A 304 15.95 1.48 3.13
N ALA A 305 15.37 0.33 3.50
CA ALA A 305 15.33 -0.13 4.89
C ALA A 305 16.74 -0.18 5.50
N TYR A 306 17.73 -0.66 4.74
CA TYR A 306 19.11 -0.63 5.18
C TYR A 306 19.66 0.80 5.34
N LEU A 307 19.38 1.71 4.40
CA LEU A 307 19.89 3.09 4.45
C LEU A 307 19.29 3.91 5.62
N GLN A 308 18.06 3.61 6.04
CA GLN A 308 17.42 4.21 7.21
C GLN A 308 18.20 3.94 8.50
N GLU A 309 18.77 2.74 8.65
CA GLU A 309 19.61 2.41 9.80
C GLU A 309 20.97 3.15 9.78
N GLN A 310 21.31 3.86 8.69
CA GLN A 310 22.64 4.44 8.48
C GLN A 310 22.68 5.95 8.72
N GLY A 311 21.69 6.56 9.36
CA GLY A 311 21.74 7.96 9.78
C GLY A 311 20.36 8.56 10.00
#